data_AF-A0AA88KUQ4-F1
#
_entry.id   AF-A0AA88KUQ4-F1
#
_cell.length_a   1.000
_cell.length_b   1.000
_cell.length_c   1.000
_cell.angle_alpha   90.00
_cell.angle_beta   90.00
_cell.angle_gamma   90.00
#
_symmetry.space_group_name_H-M   'P 1'
#
loop_
_entity.id
_entity.type
_entity.pdbx_description
1 polymer ?
#
loop_
_entity_poly.entity_id
_entity_poly.type
_entity_poly.pdbx_seq_one_letter_code
_entity_poly.pdbx_strand_id
1 'polypeptide(L)'
;MQKQDGCQEGMLEHEAWIMNLTEANIGPSDPKWFKLYDGRETFGLNSLSAQEMSDLVDRFIVDEELFQIYYRNYVKQGDPKMERGCDAECKRGKLCSMVTSDFGNQTKCNEISRKMKLRN
;
A
#
# COMPACT_ATOMS: atom_id res chain seq x y z
N MET A 1 10.03 37.33 -18.84
CA MET A 1 10.12 35.88 -18.57
C MET A 1 9.56 35.60 -17.18
N GLN A 2 8.24 35.43 -17.08
CA GLN A 2 7.64 34.83 -15.89
C GLN A 2 7.50 33.35 -16.21
N LYS A 3 8.21 32.50 -15.45
CA LYS A 3 7.99 31.06 -15.50
C LYS A 3 6.58 30.82 -14.99
N GLN A 4 5.72 30.29 -15.84
CA GLN A 4 4.50 29.62 -15.39
C GLN A 4 4.93 28.22 -14.98
N ASP A 5 4.99 27.99 -13.67
CA ASP A 5 5.03 26.64 -13.12
C ASP A 5 3.66 26.02 -13.42
N GLY A 6 3.61 25.17 -14.45
CA GLY A 6 2.38 24.56 -14.93
C GLY A 6 1.74 23.68 -13.87
N CYS A 7 0.40 23.67 -13.82
CA CYS A 7 -0.37 22.73 -13.01
C CYS A 7 0.02 21.30 -13.42
N GLN A 8 0.73 20.56 -12.56
CA GLN A 8 0.91 19.13 -12.76
C GLN A 8 -0.44 18.44 -12.53
N GLU A 9 -1.01 17.82 -13.56
CA GLU A 9 -2.26 17.03 -13.50
C GLU A 9 -2.11 15.67 -12.79
N GLY A 10 -1.10 15.50 -11.92
CA GLY A 10 -0.78 14.25 -11.24
C GLY A 10 -0.96 14.35 -9.72
N MET A 11 -1.33 13.24 -9.07
CA MET A 11 -1.35 13.16 -7.61
C MET A 11 0.09 13.31 -7.09
N LEU A 12 0.33 14.38 -6.34
CA LEU A 12 1.67 14.74 -5.86
C LEU A 12 2.05 13.97 -4.59
N GLU A 13 1.09 13.80 -3.67
CA GLU A 13 1.29 13.26 -2.33
C GLU A 13 0.01 12.57 -1.84
N HIS A 14 0.15 11.60 -0.93
CA HIS A 14 -0.97 10.90 -0.31
C HIS A 14 -0.60 10.53 1.13
N GLU A 15 -1.40 11.03 2.07
CA GLU A 15 -1.29 10.68 3.48
C GLU A 15 -2.49 9.87 3.94
N ALA A 16 -2.27 8.97 4.89
CA ALA A 16 -3.35 8.36 5.66
C ALA A 16 -3.24 8.74 7.12
N TRP A 17 -4.38 9.03 7.73
CA TRP A 17 -4.53 9.33 9.15
C TRP A 17 -5.47 8.31 9.78
N ILE A 18 -5.14 7.86 10.98
CA ILE A 18 -5.93 6.86 11.71
C ILE A 18 -6.16 7.29 13.15
N MET A 19 -7.04 6.55 13.80
CA MET A 19 -7.38 6.65 15.20
C MET A 19 -7.30 5.24 15.78
N ASN A 20 -6.54 5.06 16.86
CA ASN A 20 -6.45 3.75 17.51
C ASN A 20 -7.76 3.48 18.26
N LEU A 21 -8.57 2.55 17.75
CA LEU A 21 -9.86 2.21 18.33
C LEU A 21 -9.72 1.54 19.70
N THR A 22 -8.66 0.75 19.90
CA THR A 22 -8.39 0.10 21.19
C THR A 22 -8.17 1.15 22.27
N GLU A 23 -7.38 2.19 21.99
CA GLU A 23 -7.16 3.31 22.90
C GLU A 23 -8.40 4.19 23.08
N ALA A 24 -9.07 4.54 21.98
CA ALA A 24 -10.23 5.43 21.99
C ALA A 24 -11.41 4.86 22.81
N ASN A 25 -11.48 3.54 22.99
CA ASN A 25 -12.55 2.89 23.74
C ASN A 25 -12.27 2.75 25.26
N ILE A 26 -11.07 3.10 25.76
CA ILE A 26 -10.68 2.89 27.18
C ILE A 26 -11.32 3.91 28.14
N GLY A 27 -11.78 5.06 27.66
CA GLY A 27 -12.33 6.11 28.53
C GLY A 27 -13.17 7.16 27.82
N PRO A 28 -13.67 8.18 28.55
CA PRO A 28 -14.52 9.23 28.01
C PRO A 28 -13.75 10.32 27.25
N SER A 29 -12.44 10.14 27.05
CA SER A 29 -11.59 11.13 26.37
C SER A 29 -11.89 11.17 24.87
N ASP A 30 -11.73 12.36 24.28
CA ASP A 30 -11.89 12.50 22.84
C ASP A 30 -10.87 11.63 22.09
N PRO A 31 -11.29 10.97 21.00
CA PRO A 31 -10.40 10.16 20.19
C PRO A 31 -9.27 11.00 19.58
N LYS A 32 -8.06 10.44 19.57
CA LYS A 32 -6.88 11.06 18.98
C LYS A 32 -6.63 10.54 17.56
N TRP A 33 -6.59 11.45 16.61
CA TRP A 33 -6.17 11.19 15.24
C TRP A 33 -4.67 11.45 15.09
N PHE A 34 -3.98 10.56 14.36
CA PHE A 34 -2.56 10.71 14.07
C PHE A 34 -2.25 10.22 12.66
N LYS A 35 -1.16 10.75 12.07
CA LYS A 35 -0.69 10.34 10.74
C LYS A 35 -0.18 8.91 10.82
N LEU A 36 -0.75 8.04 9.99
CA LEU A 36 -0.29 6.66 9.84
C LEU A 36 0.95 6.61 8.97
N TYR A 37 0.88 7.19 7.77
CA TYR A 37 1.98 7.18 6.82
C TYR A 37 1.80 8.23 5.71
N ASP A 38 2.92 8.63 5.11
CA ASP A 38 2.96 9.27 3.79
C ASP A 38 3.36 8.24 2.73
N GLY A 39 2.61 8.17 1.62
CA GLY A 39 2.81 7.14 0.60
C GLY A 39 4.16 7.23 -0.13
N ARG A 40 4.67 8.44 -0.38
CA ARG A 40 5.94 8.62 -1.07
C ARG A 40 7.10 8.33 -0.15
N GLU A 41 7.08 8.89 1.06
CA GLU A 41 8.12 8.68 2.06
C GLU A 41 8.24 7.20 2.44
N THR A 42 7.10 6.57 2.74
CA THR A 42 7.07 5.19 3.25
C THR A 42 7.55 4.17 2.21
N PHE A 43 7.19 4.38 0.94
CA PHE A 43 7.54 3.47 -0.14
C PHE A 43 8.72 3.95 -0.99
N GLY A 44 9.35 5.08 -0.64
CA GLY A 44 10.48 5.66 -1.36
C GLY A 44 10.15 5.99 -2.82
N LEU A 45 9.03 6.67 -3.06
CA LEU A 45 8.54 7.03 -4.39
C LEU A 45 8.80 8.51 -4.70
N ASN A 46 9.15 8.80 -5.96
CA ASN A 46 9.34 10.19 -6.40
C ASN A 46 8.01 10.87 -6.74
N SER A 47 7.00 10.07 -7.11
CA SER A 47 5.67 10.45 -7.54
C SER A 47 4.67 9.32 -7.27
N LEU A 48 3.39 9.58 -7.51
CA LEU A 48 2.34 8.56 -7.45
C LEU A 48 1.86 8.15 -8.86
N SER A 49 2.77 8.17 -9.83
CA SER A 49 2.49 7.79 -11.22
C SER A 49 2.17 6.29 -11.36
N ALA A 50 1.44 5.92 -12.43
CA ALA A 50 1.11 4.53 -12.70
C ALA A 50 2.36 3.63 -12.87
N GLN A 51 3.45 4.18 -13.42
CA GLN A 51 4.71 3.46 -13.56
C GLN A 51 5.34 3.17 -12.20
N GLU A 52 5.48 4.17 -11.32
CA GLU A 52 6.06 3.94 -10.00
C GLU A 52 5.19 3.02 -9.12
N MET A 53 3.87 3.06 -9.28
CA MET A 53 2.97 2.10 -8.64
C MET A 53 3.18 0.68 -9.17
N SER A 54 3.36 0.50 -10.47
CA SER A 54 3.68 -0.80 -11.06
C SER A 54 5.03 -1.33 -10.56
N ASP A 55 6.05 -0.47 -10.48
CA ASP A 55 7.37 -0.83 -9.97
C ASP A 55 7.33 -1.20 -8.49
N LEU A 56 6.49 -0.50 -7.70
CA LEU A 56 6.25 -0.83 -6.30
C LEU A 56 5.64 -2.24 -6.12
N VAL A 57 4.70 -2.65 -7.00
CA VAL A 57 4.16 -4.02 -6.97
C VAL A 57 5.27 -5.05 -7.19
N ASP A 58 6.17 -4.81 -8.15
CA ASP A 58 7.30 -5.70 -8.40
C ASP A 58 8.29 -5.71 -7.22
N ARG A 59 8.51 -4.58 -6.55
CA ARG A 59 9.31 -4.51 -5.31
C ARG A 59 8.70 -5.34 -4.20
N PHE A 60 7.37 -5.31 -4.01
CA PHE A 60 6.72 -6.14 -3.00
C PHE A 60 6.91 -7.65 -3.23
N ILE A 61 7.15 -8.10 -4.46
CA ILE A 61 7.43 -9.52 -4.74
C ILE A 61 8.75 -9.94 -4.08
N VAL A 62 9.77 -9.09 -4.14
CA VAL A 62 11.15 -9.42 -3.74
C VAL A 62 11.48 -8.98 -2.32
N ASP A 63 10.88 -7.89 -1.86
CA ASP A 63 11.13 -7.29 -0.54
C ASP A 63 9.95 -7.59 0.38
N GLU A 64 10.13 -8.62 1.22
CA GLU A 64 9.11 -9.03 2.17
C GLU A 64 8.86 -7.98 3.26
N GLU A 65 9.91 -7.31 3.73
CA GLU A 65 9.77 -6.28 4.76
C GLU A 65 8.93 -5.10 4.25
N LEU A 66 9.22 -4.66 3.02
CA LEU A 66 8.44 -3.61 2.35
C LEU A 66 6.99 -4.02 2.13
N PHE A 67 6.73 -5.28 1.75
CA PHE A 67 5.36 -5.80 1.66
C PHE A 67 4.66 -5.83 3.04
N GLN A 68 5.36 -6.21 4.11
CA GLN A 68 4.79 -6.19 5.45
C GLN A 68 4.48 -4.76 5.91
N ILE A 69 5.31 -3.77 5.58
CA ILE A 69 4.98 -2.33 5.79
C ILE A 69 3.68 -1.98 5.07
N TYR A 70 3.55 -2.35 3.79
CA TYR A 70 2.31 -2.15 3.05
C TYR A 70 1.13 -2.83 3.73
N TYR A 71 1.26 -4.09 4.16
CA TYR A 71 0.15 -4.82 4.78
C TYR A 71 -0.31 -4.15 6.07
N ARG A 72 0.63 -3.74 6.94
CA ARG A 72 0.32 -2.98 8.18
C ARG A 72 -0.46 -1.69 7.88
N ASN A 73 -0.05 -0.95 6.85
CA ASN A 73 -0.73 0.27 6.43
C ASN A 73 -2.10 -0.01 5.79
N TYR A 74 -2.21 -1.08 5.00
CA TYR A 74 -3.47 -1.53 4.39
C TYR A 74 -4.53 -1.89 5.42
N VAL A 75 -4.14 -2.59 6.50
CA VAL A 75 -5.03 -2.94 7.62
C VAL A 75 -5.14 -1.84 8.67
N LYS A 76 -4.52 -0.68 8.42
CA LYS A 76 -4.56 0.51 9.29
C LYS A 76 -4.12 0.21 10.73
N GLN A 77 -3.10 -0.64 10.89
CA GLN A 77 -2.59 -1.13 12.18
C GLN A 77 -3.66 -1.78 13.08
N GLY A 78 -4.76 -2.30 12.54
CA GLY A 78 -5.81 -2.92 13.36
C GLY A 78 -5.36 -4.23 14.01
N ASP A 79 -5.39 -4.30 15.34
CA ASP A 79 -4.89 -5.42 16.16
C ASP A 79 -5.27 -6.81 15.64
N PRO A 80 -6.56 -7.12 15.33
CA PRO A 80 -6.94 -8.47 14.91
C PRO A 80 -6.34 -8.92 13.57
N LYS A 81 -6.01 -7.95 12.70
CA LYS A 81 -5.37 -8.22 11.40
C LYS A 81 -3.86 -8.30 11.53
N MET A 82 -3.28 -7.50 12.42
CA MET A 82 -1.87 -7.52 12.78
C MET A 82 -1.48 -8.87 13.39
N GLU A 83 -2.27 -9.36 14.35
CA GLU A 83 -2.05 -10.67 14.99
C GLU A 83 -2.15 -11.83 14.01
N ARG A 84 -3.09 -11.77 13.06
CA ARG A 84 -3.26 -12.82 12.03
C ARG A 84 -2.11 -12.86 11.03
N GLY A 85 -1.50 -11.72 10.75
CA GLY A 85 -0.51 -11.57 9.68
C GLY A 85 -1.08 -11.74 8.26
N CYS A 86 -0.18 -11.81 7.29
CA CYS A 86 -0.46 -12.05 5.88
C CYS A 86 0.54 -13.06 5.34
N ASP A 87 0.08 -14.28 5.05
CA ASP A 87 0.88 -15.35 4.47
C ASP A 87 1.08 -15.19 2.95
N ALA A 88 1.71 -16.17 2.31
CA ALA A 88 1.97 -16.15 0.88
C ALA A 88 0.70 -16.09 0.02
N GLU A 89 -0.40 -16.71 0.44
CA GLU A 89 -1.67 -16.65 -0.27
C GLU A 89 -2.30 -15.26 -0.15
N CYS A 90 -2.30 -14.70 1.07
CA CYS A 90 -2.72 -13.34 1.33
C CYS A 90 -1.90 -12.34 0.50
N LYS A 91 -0.57 -12.47 0.48
CA LYS A 91 0.33 -11.64 -0.32
C LYS A 91 -0.02 -11.70 -1.81
N ARG A 92 -0.15 -12.90 -2.36
CA ARG A 92 -0.56 -13.10 -3.76
C ARG A 92 -1.90 -12.42 -4.04
N GLY A 93 -2.89 -12.59 -3.15
CA GLY A 93 -4.20 -11.96 -3.28
C GLY A 93 -4.13 -10.43 -3.31
N LYS A 94 -3.31 -9.82 -2.44
CA LYS A 94 -3.11 -8.36 -2.42
C LYS A 94 -2.45 -7.87 -3.70
N LEU A 95 -1.34 -8.47 -4.12
CA LEU A 95 -0.65 -8.04 -5.33
C LEU A 95 -1.52 -8.22 -6.58
N CYS A 96 -2.25 -9.33 -6.70
CA CYS A 96 -3.21 -9.52 -7.78
C CYS A 96 -4.33 -8.47 -7.77
N SER A 97 -4.84 -8.09 -6.59
CA SER A 97 -5.87 -7.04 -6.51
C SER A 97 -5.38 -5.66 -6.95
N MET A 98 -4.08 -5.37 -6.83
CA MET A 98 -3.51 -4.11 -7.28
C MET A 98 -3.41 -4.01 -8.81
N VAL A 99 -3.16 -5.13 -9.49
CA VAL A 99 -2.88 -5.15 -10.94
C VAL A 99 -4.07 -5.56 -11.80
N THR A 100 -5.20 -5.89 -11.19
CA THR A 100 -6.42 -6.34 -11.87
C THR A 100 -7.46 -5.23 -11.84
N SER A 101 -7.65 -4.55 -12.97
CA SER A 101 -8.73 -3.56 -13.16
C SER A 101 -10.00 -4.17 -13.78
N ASP A 102 -9.85 -5.28 -14.51
CA ASP A 102 -10.93 -6.07 -15.09
C ASP A 102 -10.87 -7.49 -14.53
N PHE A 103 -11.93 -7.89 -13.80
CA PHE A 103 -12.03 -9.22 -13.19
C PHE A 103 -11.93 -10.37 -14.19
N GLY A 104 -12.37 -10.17 -15.44
CA GLY A 104 -12.27 -11.16 -16.51
C GLY A 104 -10.84 -11.33 -17.05
N ASN A 105 -9.97 -10.34 -16.83
CA ASN A 105 -8.61 -10.33 -17.35
C ASN A 105 -7.58 -10.68 -16.25
N GLN A 106 -7.21 -11.95 -16.21
CA GLN A 106 -6.24 -12.47 -15.23
C GLN A 106 -4.78 -12.38 -15.69
N THR A 107 -4.50 -11.77 -16.85
CA THR A 107 -3.15 -11.77 -17.46
C THR A 107 -2.10 -11.21 -16.50
N LYS A 108 -2.37 -10.06 -15.87
CA LYS A 108 -1.44 -9.42 -14.94
C LYS A 108 -1.28 -10.18 -13.63
N CYS A 109 -2.36 -10.68 -13.03
CA CYS A 109 -2.25 -11.52 -11.84
C CYS A 109 -1.47 -12.82 -12.09
N ASN A 110 -1.62 -13.42 -13.28
CA ASN A 110 -0.86 -14.59 -13.69
C ASN A 110 0.64 -14.28 -13.86
N GLU A 111 0.99 -13.13 -14.44
CA GLU A 111 2.37 -12.65 -14.50
C GLU A 111 2.99 -12.50 -13.11
N ILE A 112 2.29 -11.84 -12.18
CA ILE A 112 2.73 -11.68 -10.79
C ILE A 112 2.90 -13.03 -10.10
N SER A 113 1.90 -13.91 -10.22
CA SER A 113 1.93 -15.24 -9.61
C SER A 113 3.11 -16.08 -10.14
N ARG A 114 3.45 -15.96 -11.43
CA ARG A 114 4.62 -16.60 -12.02
C ARG A 114 5.92 -16.01 -11.45
N LYS A 115 6.03 -14.68 -11.36
CA LYS A 115 7.20 -14.00 -10.78
C LYS A 115 7.44 -14.45 -9.33
N MET A 116 6.39 -14.55 -8.51
CA MET A 116 6.47 -15.02 -7.13
C MET A 116 6.99 -16.47 -7.04
N LYS A 117 6.49 -17.38 -7.90
CA LYS A 117 6.91 -18.79 -7.89
C LYS A 117 8.37 -19.01 -8.29
N LEU A 118 8.92 -18.18 -9.18
CA LEU A 118 10.31 -18.29 -9.64
C LEU A 118 11.35 -17.92 -8.58
N ARG A 119 10.91 -17.46 -7.40
CA ARG A 119 11.78 -16.95 -6.34
C ARG A 119 11.69 -17.73 -5.04
N ASN A 120 10.80 -18.74 -4.97
CA ASN A 120 10.74 -19.71 -3.87
C ASN A 120 11.72 -20.85 -4.07
#